data_AF-A0AA51RX93-F1
#
_entry.id   AF-A0AA51RX93-F1
#
_cell.length_a   1.000
_cell.length_b   1.000
_cell.length_c   1.000
_cell.angle_alpha   90.00
_cell.angle_beta   90.00
_cell.angle_gamma   90.00
#
_symmetry.space_group_name_H-M   'P 1'
#
loop_
_entity.id
_entity.type
_entity.pdbx_description
1 polymer ?
#
loop_
_entity_poly.entity_id
_entity_poly.type
_entity_poly.pdbx_seq_one_letter_code
_entity_poly.pdbx_strand_id
1 'polypeptide(L)' 'MALKAKVSTRENEGKAAAIKEVTKEKTSRLNANIPESLYKQLKMKAAADDKKINDLVIEWIEKYLSN' A
#
# COMPACT_ATOMS: atom_id res chain seq x y z
N MET A 1 -38.78 29.71 -24.94
CA MET A 1 -37.55 28.93 -25.22
C MET A 1 -36.75 28.91 -23.92
N ALA A 2 -36.72 27.79 -23.19
CA ALA A 2 -36.13 27.71 -21.86
C ALA A 2 -34.72 27.08 -21.93
N LEU A 3 -33.72 27.77 -21.36
CA LEU A 3 -32.33 27.32 -21.37
C LEU A 3 -32.12 26.23 -20.30
N LYS A 4 -31.70 25.02 -20.71
CA LYS A 4 -31.33 23.95 -19.79
C LYS A 4 -29.96 24.23 -19.16
N ALA A 5 -29.88 24.04 -17.84
CA ALA A 5 -28.63 24.14 -17.09
C ALA A 5 -27.59 23.11 -17.57
N LYS A 6 -26.33 23.53 -17.59
CA LYS A 6 -25.17 22.73 -18.00
C LYS A 6 -24.99 21.56 -17.05
N VAL A 7 -25.07 20.34 -17.58
CA VAL A 7 -24.80 19.10 -16.82
C VAL A 7 -23.37 19.16 -16.30
N SER A 8 -23.20 19.18 -14.99
CA SER A 8 -21.90 19.18 -14.34
C SER A 8 -21.29 17.78 -14.41
N THR A 9 -20.48 17.52 -15.44
CA THR A 9 -19.64 16.32 -15.59
C THR A 9 -18.48 16.32 -14.56
N ARG A 10 -18.81 16.51 -13.29
CA ARG A 10 -17.83 16.71 -12.19
C ARG A 10 -17.54 15.43 -11.40
N GLU A 11 -17.95 14.28 -11.92
CA GLU A 11 -17.59 12.95 -11.41
C GLU A 11 -16.51 12.37 -12.31
N ASN A 12 -15.41 13.12 -12.38
CA ASN A 12 -14.23 12.75 -13.15
C ASN A 12 -13.53 11.61 -12.41
N GLU A 13 -13.61 10.40 -12.96
CA GLU A 13 -12.98 9.16 -12.46
C GLU A 13 -11.50 9.34 -12.10
N GLY A 14 -10.82 10.35 -12.66
CA GLY A 14 -9.46 10.73 -12.30
C GLY A 14 -9.27 11.19 -10.85
N LYS A 15 -10.31 11.69 -10.16
CA LYS A 15 -10.21 12.07 -8.73
C LYS A 15 -10.15 10.85 -7.81
N ALA A 16 -10.84 9.77 -8.14
CA ALA A 16 -10.84 8.56 -7.32
C ALA A 16 -9.46 7.86 -7.33
N ALA A 17 -8.75 7.90 -8.46
CA ALA A 17 -7.37 7.42 -8.55
C ALA A 17 -6.40 8.29 -7.73
N ALA A 18 -6.54 9.63 -7.80
CA ALA A 18 -5.67 10.56 -7.08
C ALA A 18 -5.84 10.50 -5.54
N ILE A 19 -7.05 10.21 -5.04
CA ILE A 19 -7.28 10.08 -3.59
C ILE A 19 -6.58 8.83 -3.02
N LYS A 20 -6.48 7.73 -3.79
CA LYS A 20 -5.76 6.52 -3.37
C LYS A 20 -4.24 6.72 -3.28
N GLU A 21 -3.68 7.65 -4.05
CA GLU A 21 -2.24 7.96 -3.99
C GLU A 21 -1.89 8.86 -2.80
N VAL A 22 -2.84 9.71 -2.34
CA VAL A 22 -2.67 10.64 -1.22
C VAL A 22 -2.83 9.95 0.15
N THR A 23 -3.44 8.77 0.23
CA THR A 23 -3.55 7.96 1.45
C THR A 23 -2.34 7.06 1.72
N LYS A 24 -1.23 7.18 0.96
CA LYS A 24 0.02 6.54 1.36
C LYS A 24 0.62 7.29 2.55
N GLU A 25 0.46 6.72 3.72
CA GLU A 25 1.16 7.17 4.93
C GLU A 25 2.66 7.31 4.66
N LYS A 26 3.27 8.31 5.29
CA LYS A 26 4.68 8.65 5.08
C LYS A 26 5.56 7.47 5.45
N THR A 27 6.12 6.80 4.45
CA THR A 27 6.96 5.62 4.67
C THR A 27 8.25 6.02 5.39
N SER A 28 8.46 5.48 6.58
CA SER A 28 9.69 5.66 7.36
C SER A 28 10.56 4.41 7.29
N ARG A 29 11.89 4.56 7.26
CA ARG A 29 12.81 3.43 7.23
C ARG A 29 12.94 2.84 8.63
N LEU A 30 12.65 1.54 8.76
CA LEU A 30 12.92 0.77 9.98
C LEU A 30 14.24 0.01 9.80
N ASN A 31 15.29 0.46 10.48
CA ASN A 31 16.57 -0.25 10.52
C ASN A 31 16.58 -1.15 11.76
N ALA A 32 16.53 -2.46 11.53
CA ALA A 32 16.60 -3.47 12.58
C ALA A 32 17.71 -4.45 12.23
N ASN A 33 18.51 -4.84 13.23
CA ASN A 33 19.49 -5.90 13.07
C ASN A 33 18.76 -7.25 13.17
N ILE A 34 18.78 -8.01 12.07
CA ILE A 34 18.10 -9.30 11.96
C ILE A 34 19.16 -10.38 11.73
N PRO A 35 19.07 -11.57 12.36
CA PRO A 35 19.96 -12.68 12.08
C PRO A 35 19.89 -13.11 10.61
N GLU A 36 21.04 -13.50 10.02
CA GLU A 36 21.14 -13.85 8.60
C GLU A 36 20.25 -15.04 8.21
N SER A 37 20.10 -16.02 9.11
CA SER A 37 19.22 -17.18 8.91
C SER A 37 17.76 -16.76 8.74
N LEU A 38 17.31 -15.77 9.51
CA LEU A 38 15.95 -15.25 9.48
C LEU A 38 15.71 -14.44 8.18
N TYR A 39 16.71 -13.67 7.76
CA TYR A 39 16.66 -12.95 6.48
C TYR A 39 16.55 -13.90 5.28
N LYS A 40 17.29 -15.02 5.28
CA LYS A 40 17.19 -16.05 4.23
C LYS A 40 15.80 -16.67 4.18
N GLN A 41 15.23 -17.02 5.33
CA GLN A 41 13.87 -17.56 5.41
C GLN A 41 12.83 -16.56 4.89
N LEU A 42 12.97 -15.30 5.26
CA LEU A 42 12.08 -14.23 4.81
C LEU A 42 12.15 -14.05 3.29
N LYS A 43 13.36 -14.08 2.72
CA LYS A 43 13.56 -14.02 1.26
C LYS A 43 12.96 -15.22 0.53
N MET A 44 13.12 -16.43 1.06
CA MET A 44 12.51 -17.63 0.47
C MET A 44 10.98 -17.54 0.49
N LYS A 45 10.40 -17.03 1.59
CA LYS A 45 8.96 -16.89 1.73
C LYS A 45 8.39 -15.79 0.82
N ALA A 46 9.10 -14.67 0.70
CA ALA A 46 8.75 -13.62 -0.26
C ALA A 46 8.76 -14.12 -1.72
N ALA A 47 9.74 -14.97 -2.07
CA ALA A 47 9.79 -15.61 -3.38
C ALA A 47 8.66 -16.62 -3.60
N ALA A 48 8.24 -17.35 -2.56
CA ALA A 48 7.13 -18.29 -2.63
C ALA A 48 5.77 -17.59 -2.81
N ASP A 49 5.58 -16.44 -2.17
CA ASP A 49 4.33 -15.66 -2.21
C ASP A 49 4.26 -14.66 -3.40
N ASP A 50 5.30 -14.59 -4.25
CA ASP A 50 5.46 -13.58 -5.32
C ASP A 50 5.25 -12.13 -4.80
N LYS A 51 5.58 -11.89 -3.54
CA LYS A 51 5.41 -10.60 -2.84
C LYS A 51 6.75 -9.93 -2.60
N LYS A 52 6.76 -8.60 -2.58
CA LYS A 52 7.95 -7.86 -2.16
C LYS A 52 8.19 -8.11 -0.67
N ILE A 53 9.47 -8.24 -0.32
CA ILE A 53 9.92 -8.38 1.08
C ILE A 53 9.31 -7.29 1.98
N ASN A 54 9.21 -6.06 1.48
CA ASN A 54 8.64 -4.95 2.25
C ASN A 54 7.15 -5.17 2.58
N ASP A 55 6.36 -5.62 1.61
CA ASP A 55 4.92 -5.86 1.81
C ASP A 55 4.69 -7.00 2.81
N LEU A 56 5.53 -8.04 2.74
CA LEU A 56 5.47 -9.19 3.66
C LEU A 56 5.87 -8.80 5.09
N VAL A 57 6.87 -7.92 5.24
CA VAL A 57 7.28 -7.38 6.54
C VAL A 57 6.18 -6.51 7.16
N ILE A 58 5.53 -5.66 6.36
CA ILE A 58 4.39 -4.84 6.82
C ILE A 58 3.25 -5.74 7.31
N GLU A 59 2.87 -6.73 6.51
CA GLU A 59 1.78 -7.68 6.84
C GLU A 59 2.07 -8.42 8.16
N TRP A 60 3.33 -8.80 8.42
CA TRP A 60 3.73 -9.40 9.69
C TRP A 60 3.69 -8.45 10.87
N ILE A 61 4.14 -7.21 10.69
CA ILE A 61 4.09 -6.19 11.73
C ILE A 61 2.63 -5.88 12.10
N GLU A 62 1.76 -5.69 11.10
CA GLU A 62 0.32 -5.47 11.31
C GLU A 62 -0.33 -6.65 12.04
N LYS A 63 -0.02 -7.89 11.63
CA LYS A 63 -0.52 -9.10 12.28
C LYS A 63 0.00 -9.24 13.71
N TYR A 64 1.24 -8.87 13.97
CA TYR A 64 1.83 -8.91 15.32
C TYR A 64 1.20 -7.87 16.25
N LEU A 65 0.96 -6.65 15.74
CA LEU A 65 0.36 -5.54 16.52
C LEU A 65 -1.15 -5.65 16.71
N SER A 66 -1.85 -6.42 15.85
CA SER A 66 -3.28 -6.67 15.98
C SER A 66 -3.62 -7.73 17.05
N ASN A 67 -2.61 -8.26 17.73
CA ASN A 67 -2.70 -9.30 18.76
C ASN A 67 -2.26 -8.74 20.12
#